data_AF-A0A4R1VWH4-F1
#
_entry.id   AF-A0A4R1VWH4-F1
#
_cell.length_a   1.000
_cell.length_b   1.000
_cell.length_c   1.000
_cell.angle_alpha   90.00
_cell.angle_beta   90.00
_cell.angle_gamma   90.00
#
_symmetry.space_group_name_H-M   'P 1'
#
loop_
_entity.id
_entity.type
_entity.pdbx_description
1 polymer ?
#
loop_
_entity_poly.entity_id
_entity_poly.type
_entity_poly.pdbx_seq_one_letter_code
_entity_poly.pdbx_strand_id
1 'polypeptide(L)'
;MWSEFAVKEVALSIAANGFWTYEPLVVAQEGGRLIVVEGNRRLAAVKLLTDPSHRKRVGATDLPTIGDARLAELRTLPVIISTRADAWQFIGFKHVNGPQQWQSYSKAQYIAWVHNELRIPLDEIAETIGDTHQTTLRLYRALMTLDQAERNGVWSREDRYKAHFSFSHLFVGLNSYSGIQSHIGLSGPPADTRDPVPEERLPELGELMLWMFGSKKDEIPPLVASQNPNLRQLDQVLGNRNAVSAIRQGLPLGVALDVAKGDSAKLREDLVAARRLLQDSRGKVLTGFVGERDLLELANEILTLSESIVDDMNAYLKRQRRSKRLAN
;
A
#
# COMPACT_ATOMS: atom_id res chain seq x y z
N MET A 1 10.18 15.36 0.71
CA MET A 1 11.44 15.48 -0.08
C MET A 1 12.71 15.36 0.78
N TRP A 2 13.00 16.26 1.73
CA TRP A 2 14.24 16.22 2.55
C TRP A 2 14.48 14.87 3.22
N SER A 3 13.53 14.39 4.02
CA SER A 3 13.66 13.15 4.81
C SER A 3 13.52 11.85 4.02
N GLU A 4 12.85 11.90 2.86
CA GLU A 4 12.39 10.70 2.14
C GLU A 4 13.22 10.36 0.89
N PHE A 5 14.01 11.30 0.37
CA PHE A 5 14.68 11.16 -0.93
C PHE A 5 16.20 11.39 -0.89
N ALA A 6 16.82 11.15 0.28
CA ALA A 6 18.28 11.24 0.48
C ALA A 6 18.91 12.58 0.05
N VAL A 7 18.18 13.70 0.21
CA VAL A 7 18.67 15.04 -0.19
C VAL A 7 19.92 15.43 0.62
N LYS A 8 20.05 14.92 1.86
CA LYS A 8 21.21 15.16 2.72
C LYS A 8 22.52 14.69 2.08
N GLU A 9 22.56 13.49 1.52
CA GLU A 9 23.76 12.93 0.89
C GLU A 9 24.19 13.78 -0.33
N VAL A 10 23.20 14.19 -1.14
CA VAL A 10 23.43 15.10 -2.28
C VAL A 10 23.98 16.44 -1.81
N ALA A 11 23.42 17.01 -0.74
CA ALA A 11 23.89 18.27 -0.16
C ALA A 11 25.32 18.16 0.41
N LEU A 12 25.66 17.06 1.10
CA LEU A 12 27.01 16.82 1.59
C LEU A 12 28.01 16.70 0.44
N SER A 13 27.66 15.98 -0.62
CA SER A 13 28.50 15.87 -1.82
C SER A 13 28.70 17.22 -2.52
N ILE A 14 27.64 18.02 -2.70
CA ILE A 14 27.72 19.35 -3.30
C ILE A 14 28.53 20.32 -2.40
N ALA A 15 28.41 20.21 -1.08
CA ALA A 15 29.21 21.01 -0.15
C ALA A 15 30.70 20.68 -0.22
N ALA A 16 31.07 19.41 -0.43
CA ALA A 16 32.46 18.99 -0.59
C ALA A 16 32.99 19.33 -2.00
N ASN A 17 32.28 18.92 -3.05
CA ASN A 17 32.84 18.80 -4.40
C ASN A 17 32.33 19.85 -5.40
N GLY A 18 31.33 20.64 -5.04
CA GLY A 18 30.67 21.59 -5.95
C GLY A 18 29.54 20.94 -6.73
N PHE A 19 28.89 21.70 -7.59
CA PHE A 19 27.79 21.18 -8.40
C PHE A 19 28.34 20.47 -9.64
N TRP A 20 28.07 19.16 -9.78
CA TRP A 20 28.55 18.40 -10.94
C TRP A 20 27.85 18.82 -12.23
N THR A 21 28.60 19.41 -13.15
CA THR A 21 28.06 19.97 -14.41
C THR A 21 27.62 18.90 -15.41
N TYR A 22 28.15 17.68 -15.33
CA TYR A 22 27.78 16.53 -16.18
C TYR A 22 26.38 15.97 -15.90
N GLU A 23 25.75 16.42 -14.81
CA GLU A 23 24.36 16.14 -14.50
C GLU A 23 23.63 17.48 -14.25
N PRO A 24 23.37 18.24 -15.33
CA PRO A 24 22.69 19.52 -15.22
C PRO A 24 21.24 19.33 -14.77
N LEU A 25 20.63 20.41 -14.28
CA LEU A 25 19.17 20.42 -14.08
C LEU A 25 18.48 20.46 -15.45
N VAL A 26 17.34 19.80 -15.59
CA VAL A 26 16.47 20.02 -16.76
C VAL A 26 15.37 20.97 -16.34
N VAL A 27 15.19 22.04 -17.10
CA VAL A 27 14.23 23.11 -16.80
C VAL A 27 13.27 23.32 -17.96
N ALA A 28 11.99 23.50 -17.64
CA ALA A 28 10.97 23.98 -18.55
C ALA A 28 10.73 25.48 -18.36
N GLN A 29 10.62 26.22 -19.45
CA GLN A 29 10.29 27.64 -19.41
C GLN A 29 8.77 27.81 -19.49
N GLU A 30 8.16 28.20 -18.37
CA GLU A 30 6.70 28.25 -18.19
C GLU A 30 6.33 29.59 -17.55
N GLY A 31 5.47 30.39 -18.19
CA GLY A 31 5.00 31.67 -17.63
C GLY A 31 6.11 32.66 -17.26
N GLY A 32 7.18 32.72 -18.06
CA GLY A 32 8.35 33.56 -17.80
C GLY A 32 9.25 33.06 -16.66
N ARG A 33 9.01 31.86 -16.12
CA ARG A 33 9.80 31.24 -15.05
C ARG A 33 10.49 29.98 -15.57
N LEU A 34 11.63 29.63 -14.94
CA LEU A 34 12.28 28.33 -15.14
C LEU A 34 11.81 27.37 -14.06
N ILE A 35 11.15 26.29 -14.46
CA ILE A 35 10.64 25.24 -13.59
C ILE A 35 11.52 24.01 -13.75
N VAL A 36 12.14 23.56 -12.66
CA VAL A 36 12.95 22.33 -12.67
C VAL A 36 12.03 21.12 -12.84
N VAL A 37 12.21 20.38 -13.92
CA VAL A 37 11.46 19.14 -14.21
C VAL A 37 12.28 17.90 -13.86
N GLU A 38 13.61 17.99 -13.91
CA GLU A 38 14.52 16.93 -13.46
C GLU A 38 15.73 17.49 -12.72
N GLY A 39 16.18 16.77 -11.68
CA GLY A 39 17.21 17.25 -10.76
C GLY A 39 16.67 17.94 -9.50
N ASN A 40 15.40 17.70 -9.16
CA ASN A 40 14.71 18.29 -8.00
C ASN A 40 15.49 18.16 -6.68
N ARG A 41 16.10 16.99 -6.44
CA ARG A 41 16.93 16.74 -5.24
C ARG A 41 18.19 17.60 -5.20
N ARG A 42 18.82 17.81 -6.36
CA ARG A 42 20.03 18.63 -6.50
C ARG A 42 19.68 20.10 -6.28
N LEU A 43 18.58 20.59 -6.86
CA LEU A 43 18.10 21.93 -6.58
C LEU A 43 17.75 22.12 -5.09
N ALA A 44 17.07 21.15 -4.47
CA ALA A 44 16.73 21.20 -3.05
C ALA A 44 17.99 21.23 -2.17
N ALA A 45 19.00 20.40 -2.48
CA ALA A 45 20.29 20.41 -1.81
C ALA A 45 20.99 21.77 -1.92
N VAL A 46 21.04 22.36 -3.12
CA VAL A 46 21.59 23.71 -3.32
C VAL A 46 20.84 24.75 -2.48
N LYS A 47 19.50 24.77 -2.54
CA LYS A 47 18.68 25.70 -1.75
C LYS A 47 18.91 25.60 -0.25
N LEU A 48 19.13 24.38 0.26
CA LEU A 48 19.46 24.16 1.67
C LEU A 48 20.87 24.68 1.98
N LEU A 49 21.84 24.47 1.08
CA LEU A 49 23.20 24.95 1.29
C LEU A 49 23.31 26.47 1.27
N THR A 50 22.58 27.14 0.37
CA THR A 50 22.71 28.59 0.13
C THR A 50 21.80 29.46 0.98
N ASP A 51 20.72 28.92 1.56
CA ASP A 51 19.75 29.68 2.34
C ASP A 51 19.45 29.02 3.70
N PRO A 52 19.93 29.61 4.82
CA PRO A 52 19.69 29.10 6.17
C PRO A 52 18.22 28.99 6.55
N SER A 53 17.32 29.81 5.97
CA SER A 53 15.89 29.78 6.27
C SER A 53 15.26 28.45 5.83
N HIS A 54 15.70 27.91 4.69
CA HIS A 54 15.27 26.59 4.21
C HIS A 54 15.72 25.47 5.16
N ARG A 55 16.96 25.55 5.69
CA ARG A 55 17.47 24.56 6.65
C ARG A 55 16.62 24.52 7.91
N LYS A 56 16.33 25.70 8.47
CA LYS A 56 15.50 25.84 9.67
C LYS A 56 14.11 25.25 9.47
N ARG A 57 13.49 25.49 8.31
CA ARG A 57 12.14 24.99 7.98
C ARG A 57 12.05 23.47 7.92
N VAL A 58 13.11 22.79 7.47
CA VAL A 58 13.11 21.32 7.30
C VAL A 58 13.91 20.57 8.36
N GLY A 59 14.46 21.27 9.35
CA GLY A 59 15.31 20.68 10.40
C GLY A 59 16.66 20.17 9.91
N ALA A 60 17.19 20.69 8.80
CA ALA A 60 18.49 20.29 8.25
C ALA A 60 19.66 21.01 8.94
N THR A 61 19.74 20.91 10.27
CA THR A 61 20.72 21.65 11.10
C THR A 61 22.13 21.05 11.06
N ASP A 62 22.26 19.84 10.55
CA ASP A 62 23.49 19.05 10.48
C ASP A 62 24.26 19.21 9.15
N LEU A 63 23.73 20.00 8.20
CA LEU A 63 24.44 20.32 6.97
C LEU A 63 25.60 21.31 7.23
N PRO A 64 26.76 21.13 6.58
CA PRO A 64 27.88 22.04 6.74
C PRO A 64 27.56 23.45 6.24
N THR A 65 28.24 24.44 6.80
CA THR A 65 28.34 25.78 6.19
C THR A 65 29.33 25.72 5.04
N ILE A 66 29.03 26.41 3.95
CA ILE A 66 29.91 26.52 2.78
C ILE A 66 30.55 27.91 2.74
N GLY A 67 31.79 28.01 2.26
CA GLY A 67 32.48 29.30 2.12
C GLY A 67 31.96 30.14 0.95
N ASP A 68 32.32 31.43 0.92
CA ASP A 68 31.81 32.40 -0.05
C ASP A 68 32.06 32.01 -1.51
N ALA A 69 33.21 31.40 -1.82
CA ALA A 69 33.53 30.93 -3.16
C ALA A 69 32.52 29.85 -3.63
N ARG A 70 32.19 28.87 -2.78
CA ARG A 70 31.19 27.84 -3.09
C ARG A 70 29.79 28.42 -3.10
N LEU A 71 29.49 29.39 -2.24
CA LEU A 71 28.20 30.08 -2.28
C LEU A 71 28.01 30.82 -3.61
N ALA A 72 29.05 31.50 -4.12
CA ALA A 72 29.03 32.17 -5.40
C ALA A 72 28.84 31.19 -6.57
N GLU A 73 29.54 30.05 -6.57
CA GLU A 73 29.36 28.96 -7.55
C GLU A 73 27.90 28.50 -7.61
N LEU A 74 27.28 28.30 -6.44
CA LEU A 74 25.91 27.77 -6.34
C LEU A 74 24.80 28.79 -6.63
N ARG A 75 25.13 30.07 -6.88
CA ARG A 75 24.14 31.08 -7.32
C ARG A 75 23.66 30.84 -8.75
N THR A 76 24.49 30.21 -9.58
CA THR A 76 24.20 29.88 -10.97
C THR A 76 24.43 28.41 -11.21
N LEU A 77 23.40 27.69 -11.63
CA LEU A 77 23.49 26.26 -11.86
C LEU A 77 23.44 25.95 -13.36
N PRO A 78 24.15 24.91 -13.83
CA PRO A 78 24.04 24.45 -15.21
C PRO A 78 22.65 23.86 -15.43
N VAL A 79 21.98 24.33 -16.50
CA VAL A 79 20.64 23.88 -16.86
C VAL A 79 20.58 23.52 -18.35
N ILE A 80 19.79 22.50 -18.67
CA ILE A 80 19.31 22.21 -20.01
C ILE A 80 17.87 22.72 -20.08
N ILE A 81 17.61 23.64 -21.02
CA ILE A 81 16.26 24.12 -21.29
C ILE A 81 15.59 23.12 -22.23
N SER A 82 14.42 22.63 -21.83
CA SER A 82 13.59 21.69 -22.60
C SER A 82 12.11 21.96 -22.34
N THR A 83 11.20 21.40 -23.12
CA THR A 83 9.79 21.36 -22.74
C THR A 83 9.52 20.10 -21.91
N ARG A 84 8.42 20.07 -21.15
CA ARG A 84 8.01 18.83 -20.48
C ARG A 84 7.75 17.70 -21.48
N ALA A 85 7.18 18.05 -22.64
CA ALA A 85 6.89 17.11 -23.71
C ALA A 85 8.16 16.56 -24.39
N ASP A 86 9.24 17.31 -24.46
CA ASP A 86 10.49 16.80 -25.04
C ASP A 86 11.35 16.05 -24.01
N ALA A 87 11.19 16.37 -22.72
CA ALA A 87 11.99 15.78 -21.65
C ALA A 87 11.45 14.43 -21.14
N TRP A 88 10.20 14.05 -21.44
CA TRP A 88 9.57 12.93 -20.74
C TRP A 88 10.28 11.59 -21.00
N GLN A 89 10.76 11.34 -22.21
CA GLN A 89 11.42 10.07 -22.52
C GLN A 89 12.68 9.89 -21.67
N PHE A 90 13.51 10.94 -21.63
CA PHE A 90 14.74 10.98 -20.83
C PHE A 90 14.46 10.82 -19.34
N ILE A 91 13.49 11.56 -18.80
CA ILE A 91 13.16 11.52 -17.36
C ILE A 91 12.61 10.14 -16.99
N GLY A 92 11.70 9.60 -17.79
CA GLY A 92 11.11 8.28 -17.58
C GLY A 92 12.17 7.18 -17.61
N PHE A 93 12.99 7.13 -18.65
CA PHE A 93 14.08 6.17 -18.76
C PHE A 93 15.05 6.26 -17.57
N LYS A 94 15.46 7.47 -17.19
CA LYS A 94 16.43 7.70 -16.11
C LYS A 94 15.92 7.23 -14.75
N HIS A 95 14.66 7.47 -14.41
CA HIS A 95 14.12 7.09 -13.09
C HIS A 95 13.54 5.68 -13.05
N VAL A 96 13.32 5.04 -14.19
CA VAL A 96 12.94 3.62 -14.22
C VAL A 96 14.17 2.71 -14.22
N ASN A 97 15.24 3.08 -14.94
CA ASN A 97 16.42 2.24 -15.11
C ASN A 97 17.67 2.73 -14.36
N GLY A 98 17.61 3.93 -13.78
CA GLY A 98 18.74 4.53 -13.07
C GLY A 98 19.01 3.91 -11.70
N PRO A 99 20.13 4.31 -11.06
CA PRO A 99 20.57 3.76 -9.77
C PRO A 99 19.61 4.08 -8.62
N GLN A 100 18.78 5.13 -8.75
CA GLN A 100 17.70 5.41 -7.81
C GLN A 100 16.37 5.38 -8.55
N GLN A 101 15.77 4.20 -8.56
CA GLN A 101 14.51 3.96 -9.25
C GLN A 101 13.33 4.62 -8.53
N TRP A 102 12.34 5.05 -9.29
CA TRP A 102 11.07 5.49 -8.73
C TRP A 102 10.36 4.34 -8.01
N GLN A 103 9.80 4.68 -6.86
CA GLN A 103 8.82 3.83 -6.19
C GLN A 103 7.55 3.74 -7.05
N SER A 104 6.77 2.67 -6.86
CA SER A 104 5.58 2.38 -7.70
C SER A 104 4.60 3.54 -7.78
N TYR A 105 4.42 4.31 -6.70
CA TYR A 105 3.53 5.47 -6.69
C TYR A 105 4.03 6.60 -7.61
N SER A 106 5.28 7.02 -7.45
CA SER A 106 5.90 8.04 -8.31
C SER A 106 5.91 7.61 -9.77
N LYS A 107 6.18 6.32 -10.03
CA LYS A 107 6.13 5.76 -11.37
C LYS A 107 4.71 5.81 -11.96
N ALA A 108 3.69 5.44 -11.19
CA ALA A 108 2.30 5.52 -11.62
C ALA A 108 1.87 6.96 -11.92
N GLN A 109 2.25 7.93 -11.07
CA GLN A 109 1.98 9.36 -11.31
C GLN A 109 2.62 9.84 -12.60
N TYR A 110 3.84 9.41 -12.86
CA TYR A 110 4.55 9.75 -14.07
C TYR A 110 3.88 9.18 -15.32
N ILE A 111 3.58 7.88 -15.32
CA ILE A 111 2.87 7.20 -16.41
C ILE A 111 1.55 7.90 -16.69
N ALA A 112 0.76 8.18 -15.65
CA ALA A 112 -0.51 8.85 -15.80
C ALA A 112 -0.34 10.26 -16.36
N TRP A 113 0.62 11.06 -15.88
CA TRP A 113 0.89 12.38 -16.44
C TRP A 113 1.24 12.33 -17.93
N VAL A 114 2.16 11.46 -18.33
CA VAL A 114 2.55 11.31 -19.75
C VAL A 114 1.35 10.89 -20.59
N HIS A 115 0.60 9.88 -20.14
CA HIS A 115 -0.56 9.39 -20.89
C HIS A 115 -1.70 10.43 -20.97
N ASN A 116 -2.04 11.05 -19.84
CA ASN A 116 -3.20 11.93 -19.71
C ASN A 116 -2.98 13.30 -20.32
N GLU A 117 -1.79 13.89 -20.14
CA GLU A 117 -1.48 15.27 -20.52
C GLU A 117 -0.75 15.34 -21.85
N LEU A 118 0.20 14.43 -22.10
CA LEU A 118 0.94 14.39 -23.38
C LEU A 118 0.27 13.50 -24.43
N ARG A 119 -0.79 12.76 -24.06
CA ARG A 119 -1.56 11.88 -24.95
C ARG A 119 -0.73 10.78 -25.61
N ILE A 120 0.29 10.30 -24.91
CA ILE A 120 1.12 9.18 -25.36
C ILE A 120 0.46 7.85 -24.96
N PRO A 121 0.30 6.89 -25.88
CA PRO A 121 -0.22 5.55 -25.58
C PRO A 121 0.59 4.80 -24.50
N LEU A 122 -0.08 3.98 -23.68
CA LEU A 122 0.57 3.26 -22.56
C LEU A 122 1.60 2.21 -23.01
N ASP A 123 1.43 1.61 -24.18
CA ASP A 123 2.40 0.73 -24.84
C ASP A 123 3.68 1.48 -25.22
N GLU A 124 3.55 2.64 -25.87
CA GLU A 124 4.70 3.49 -26.22
C GLU A 124 5.45 3.96 -24.95
N ILE A 125 4.72 4.32 -23.89
CA ILE A 125 5.32 4.68 -22.60
C ILE A 125 6.12 3.50 -22.04
N ALA A 126 5.54 2.29 -22.05
CA ALA A 126 6.19 1.09 -21.53
C ALA A 126 7.49 0.77 -22.28
N GLU A 127 7.46 0.81 -23.62
CA GLU A 127 8.63 0.60 -24.47
C GLU A 127 9.71 1.64 -24.19
N THR A 128 9.34 2.91 -24.10
CA THR A 128 10.28 4.03 -23.91
C THR A 128 10.99 3.97 -22.55
N ILE A 129 10.26 3.61 -21.48
CA ILE A 129 10.83 3.55 -20.14
C ILE A 129 11.44 2.18 -19.79
N GLY A 130 11.35 1.20 -20.70
CA GLY A 130 11.89 -0.15 -20.48
C GLY A 130 11.08 -1.00 -19.48
N ASP A 131 9.75 -0.84 -19.46
CA ASP A 131 8.84 -1.69 -18.68
C ASP A 131 7.92 -2.50 -19.61
N THR A 132 7.19 -3.46 -19.04
CA THR A 132 6.15 -4.20 -19.77
C THR A 132 4.87 -3.38 -19.87
N HIS A 133 4.16 -3.47 -21.01
CA HIS A 133 2.84 -2.85 -21.18
C HIS A 133 1.88 -3.23 -20.05
N GLN A 134 1.86 -4.50 -19.63
CA GLN A 134 1.00 -4.97 -18.54
C GLN A 134 1.31 -4.30 -17.19
N THR A 135 2.57 -4.10 -16.84
CA THR A 135 2.93 -3.39 -15.59
C THR A 135 2.55 -1.92 -15.65
N THR A 136 2.82 -1.24 -16.76
CA THR A 136 2.46 0.15 -16.99
C THR A 136 0.94 0.36 -16.87
N LEU A 137 0.16 -0.49 -17.52
CA LEU A 137 -1.30 -0.47 -17.47
C LEU A 137 -1.85 -0.74 -16.05
N ARG A 138 -1.26 -1.69 -15.31
CA ARG A 138 -1.65 -1.97 -13.91
C ARG A 138 -1.33 -0.81 -12.97
N LEU A 139 -0.21 -0.13 -13.16
CA LEU A 139 0.16 1.07 -12.40
C LEU A 139 -0.79 2.22 -12.73
N TYR A 140 -1.07 2.43 -14.01
CA TYR A 140 -2.03 3.43 -14.48
C TYR A 140 -3.42 3.21 -13.87
N ARG A 141 -3.99 2.00 -14.01
CA ARG A 141 -5.29 1.64 -13.42
C ARG A 141 -5.35 1.89 -11.92
N ALA A 142 -4.29 1.52 -11.18
CA ALA A 142 -4.25 1.71 -9.73
C ALA A 142 -4.27 3.19 -9.33
N LEU A 143 -3.55 4.04 -10.07
CA LEU A 143 -3.59 5.47 -9.83
C LEU A 143 -4.92 6.09 -10.28
N MET A 144 -5.47 5.71 -11.43
CA MET A 144 -6.77 6.21 -11.88
C MET A 144 -7.90 5.82 -10.93
N THR A 145 -7.86 4.61 -10.35
CA THR A 145 -8.81 4.19 -9.31
C THR A 145 -8.73 5.10 -8.07
N LEU A 146 -7.51 5.43 -7.66
CA LEU A 146 -7.26 6.31 -6.51
C LEU A 146 -7.73 7.74 -6.78
N ASP A 147 -7.39 8.29 -7.96
CA ASP A 147 -7.79 9.63 -8.38
C ASP A 147 -9.30 9.73 -8.62
N GLN A 148 -9.93 8.65 -9.08
CA GLN A 148 -11.38 8.55 -9.22
C GLN A 148 -12.08 8.61 -7.86
N ALA A 149 -11.53 7.96 -6.83
CA ALA A 149 -12.07 8.05 -5.47
C ALA A 149 -12.06 9.50 -4.95
N GLU A 150 -10.96 10.23 -5.19
CA GLU A 150 -10.83 11.64 -4.79
C GLU A 150 -11.73 12.57 -5.60
N ARG A 151 -11.76 12.42 -6.93
CA ARG A 151 -12.60 13.25 -7.82
C ARG A 151 -14.09 13.11 -7.50
N ASN A 152 -14.53 11.93 -7.07
CA ASN A 152 -15.91 11.69 -6.67
C ASN A 152 -16.20 11.95 -5.19
N GLY A 153 -15.19 12.39 -4.42
CA GLY A 153 -15.35 12.75 -3.01
C GLY A 153 -15.66 11.57 -2.09
N VAL A 154 -15.45 10.32 -2.53
CA VAL A 154 -15.72 9.13 -1.71
C VAL A 154 -14.58 8.80 -0.74
N TRP A 155 -13.36 9.30 -1.01
CA TRP A 155 -12.23 9.24 -0.10
C TRP A 155 -11.12 10.21 -0.55
N SER A 156 -10.24 10.65 0.37
CA SER A 156 -9.07 11.50 0.04
C SER A 156 -7.78 10.97 0.64
N ARG A 157 -6.68 11.01 -0.12
CA ARG A 157 -5.33 10.71 0.37
C ARG A 157 -4.93 11.59 1.53
N GLU A 158 -5.41 12.83 1.60
CA GLU A 158 -5.11 13.74 2.71
C GLU A 158 -5.75 13.28 4.03
N ASP A 159 -6.86 12.55 3.94
CA ASP A 159 -7.59 12.00 5.07
C ASP A 159 -7.12 10.60 5.49
N ARG A 160 -6.05 10.07 4.89
CA ARG A 160 -5.48 8.78 5.31
C ARG A 160 -5.09 8.80 6.80
N TYR A 161 -5.36 7.71 7.51
CA TYR A 161 -5.06 7.60 8.94
C TYR A 161 -3.55 7.64 9.22
N LYS A 162 -2.76 6.91 8.43
CA LYS A 162 -1.29 6.84 8.59
C LYS A 162 -0.59 7.89 7.73
N ALA A 163 0.41 8.57 8.29
CA ALA A 163 1.20 9.56 7.54
C ALA A 163 1.85 8.96 6.26
N HIS A 164 2.40 7.75 6.37
CA HIS A 164 2.94 7.02 5.22
C HIS A 164 1.83 6.41 4.36
N PHE A 165 1.88 6.67 3.05
CA PHE A 165 0.90 6.16 2.09
C PHE A 165 1.41 4.89 1.39
N SER A 166 0.87 3.74 1.79
CA SER A 166 1.22 2.42 1.23
C SER A 166 0.46 2.13 -0.07
N PHE A 167 0.77 2.86 -1.14
CA PHE A 167 0.17 2.67 -2.48
C PHE A 167 0.21 1.20 -2.97
N SER A 168 1.21 0.45 -2.52
CA SER A 168 1.37 -0.96 -2.82
C SER A 168 0.20 -1.84 -2.33
N HIS A 169 -0.56 -1.42 -1.32
CA HIS A 169 -1.79 -2.11 -0.89
C HIS A 169 -2.85 -2.07 -1.97
N LEU A 170 -3.11 -0.87 -2.52
CA LEU A 170 -4.06 -0.69 -3.62
C LEU A 170 -3.56 -1.40 -4.88
N PHE A 171 -2.30 -1.18 -5.26
CA PHE A 171 -1.72 -1.82 -6.44
C PHE A 171 -1.85 -3.35 -6.39
N VAL A 172 -1.48 -4.00 -5.29
CA VAL A 172 -1.62 -5.47 -5.19
C VAL A 172 -3.11 -5.86 -5.09
N GLY A 173 -3.91 -5.11 -4.34
CA GLY A 173 -5.36 -5.31 -4.20
C GLY A 173 -6.08 -5.43 -5.54
N LEU A 174 -5.87 -4.45 -6.41
CA LEU A 174 -6.54 -4.39 -7.71
C LEU A 174 -6.03 -5.43 -8.71
N ASN A 175 -4.84 -6.00 -8.50
CA ASN A 175 -4.16 -6.83 -9.51
C ASN A 175 -4.06 -8.31 -9.13
N SER A 176 -4.23 -8.67 -7.86
CA SER A 176 -3.99 -10.04 -7.38
C SER A 176 -5.17 -10.67 -6.63
N TYR A 177 -6.22 -9.90 -6.35
CA TYR A 177 -7.27 -10.28 -5.40
C TYR A 177 -8.66 -10.11 -6.02
N SER A 178 -9.32 -11.23 -6.33
CA SER A 178 -10.57 -11.26 -7.10
C SER A 178 -11.78 -10.79 -6.30
N GLY A 179 -11.80 -11.00 -4.98
CA GLY A 179 -12.80 -10.45 -4.08
C GLY A 179 -12.73 -8.93 -4.04
N ILE A 180 -11.53 -8.36 -3.94
CA ILE A 180 -11.32 -6.90 -4.05
C ILE A 180 -11.80 -6.40 -5.42
N GLN A 181 -11.35 -7.01 -6.52
CA GLN A 181 -11.74 -6.61 -7.87
C GLN A 181 -13.26 -6.62 -8.05
N SER A 182 -13.92 -7.71 -7.62
CA SER A 182 -15.37 -7.87 -7.79
C SER A 182 -16.16 -6.90 -6.93
N HIS A 183 -15.68 -6.56 -5.73
CA HIS A 183 -16.34 -5.62 -4.81
C HIS A 183 -16.53 -4.24 -5.44
N ILE A 184 -15.52 -3.75 -6.17
CA ILE A 184 -15.55 -2.45 -6.86
C ILE A 184 -15.82 -2.56 -8.37
N GLY A 185 -16.26 -3.73 -8.85
CA GLY A 185 -16.66 -3.89 -10.26
C GLY A 185 -15.53 -3.97 -11.30
N LEU A 186 -14.29 -4.28 -10.90
CA LEU A 186 -13.14 -4.44 -11.80
C LEU A 186 -12.95 -5.89 -12.29
N SER A 187 -14.04 -6.56 -12.65
CA SER A 187 -14.03 -7.94 -13.14
C SER A 187 -13.58 -7.99 -14.61
N GLY A 188 -12.27 -7.97 -14.86
CA GLY A 188 -11.74 -8.05 -16.22
C GLY A 188 -10.28 -7.63 -16.37
N PRO A 189 -9.73 -7.69 -17.59
CA PRO A 189 -8.41 -7.12 -17.85
C PRO A 189 -8.43 -5.62 -17.54
N PRO A 190 -7.30 -5.05 -17.07
CA PRO A 190 -7.20 -3.61 -16.88
C PRO A 190 -7.55 -2.86 -18.17
N ALA A 191 -8.41 -1.86 -18.08
CA ALA A 191 -8.72 -0.97 -19.20
C ALA A 191 -7.87 0.30 -19.13
N ASP A 192 -7.57 0.87 -20.29
CA ASP A 192 -6.95 2.18 -20.42
C ASP A 192 -8.02 3.27 -20.28
N THR A 193 -8.34 3.63 -19.04
CA THR A 193 -9.38 4.62 -18.72
C THR A 193 -9.04 5.39 -17.45
N ARG A 194 -9.47 6.66 -17.41
CA ARG A 194 -9.40 7.50 -16.20
C ARG A 194 -10.41 7.10 -15.14
N ASP A 195 -11.48 6.41 -15.52
CA ASP A 195 -12.59 6.02 -14.64
C ASP A 195 -12.76 4.50 -14.67
N PRO A 196 -11.82 3.75 -14.07
CA PRO A 196 -11.85 2.29 -14.11
C PRO A 196 -13.02 1.68 -13.33
N VAL A 197 -13.47 2.34 -12.26
CA VAL A 197 -14.58 1.85 -11.41
C VAL A 197 -15.92 2.33 -11.98
N PRO A 198 -16.92 1.45 -12.17
CA PRO A 198 -18.27 1.87 -12.56
C PRO A 198 -18.89 2.87 -11.57
N GLU A 199 -19.69 3.82 -12.06
CA GLU A 199 -20.27 4.89 -11.24
C GLU A 199 -21.13 4.33 -10.08
N GLU A 200 -21.88 3.26 -10.35
CA GLU A 200 -22.68 2.54 -9.36
C GLU A 200 -21.87 1.83 -8.28
N ARG A 201 -20.54 1.72 -8.43
CA ARG A 201 -19.60 1.12 -7.48
C ARG A 201 -18.71 2.12 -6.75
N LEU A 202 -18.95 3.42 -6.93
CA LEU A 202 -18.23 4.47 -6.18
C LEU A 202 -18.41 4.35 -4.66
N PRO A 203 -19.58 3.97 -4.11
CA PRO A 203 -19.71 3.72 -2.66
C PRO A 203 -18.75 2.63 -2.17
N GLU A 204 -18.69 1.47 -2.85
CA GLU A 204 -17.77 0.38 -2.54
C GLU A 204 -16.30 0.76 -2.73
N LEU A 205 -15.99 1.65 -3.67
CA LEU A 205 -14.64 2.21 -3.80
C LEU A 205 -14.25 3.02 -2.55
N GLY A 206 -15.16 3.85 -2.04
CA GLY A 206 -14.98 4.57 -0.77
C GLY A 206 -14.75 3.63 0.40
N GLU A 207 -15.57 2.58 0.53
CA GLU A 207 -15.40 1.53 1.54
C GLU A 207 -14.03 0.85 1.44
N LEU A 208 -13.60 0.46 0.23
CA LEU A 208 -12.30 -0.16 0.00
C LEU A 208 -11.15 0.77 0.41
N MET A 209 -11.21 2.06 0.04
CA MET A 209 -10.17 3.03 0.42
C MET A 209 -10.13 3.20 1.95
N LEU A 210 -11.28 3.30 2.60
CA LEU A 210 -11.38 3.39 4.06
C LEU A 210 -10.80 2.15 4.74
N TRP A 211 -11.11 0.94 4.28
CA TRP A 211 -10.54 -0.29 4.86
C TRP A 211 -9.05 -0.44 4.61
N MET A 212 -8.53 0.05 3.47
CA MET A 212 -7.11 0.00 3.15
C MET A 212 -6.26 1.05 3.88
N PHE A 213 -6.78 2.27 4.05
CA PHE A 213 -5.99 3.45 4.45
C PHE A 213 -6.53 4.19 5.68
N GLY A 214 -7.75 3.91 6.09
CA GLY A 214 -8.43 4.56 7.21
C GLY A 214 -8.85 5.99 6.90
N SER A 215 -9.42 6.63 7.93
CA SER A 215 -9.78 8.05 7.96
C SER A 215 -9.17 8.68 9.21
N LYS A 216 -8.34 9.71 9.03
CA LYS A 216 -7.78 10.49 10.15
C LYS A 216 -8.85 11.36 10.76
N LYS A 217 -9.70 11.98 9.94
CA LYS A 217 -10.78 12.87 10.37
C LYS A 217 -11.79 12.16 11.26
N ASP A 218 -12.13 10.93 10.91
CA ASP A 218 -13.14 10.13 11.63
C ASP A 218 -12.50 9.17 12.65
N GLU A 219 -11.18 9.24 12.83
CA GLU A 219 -10.39 8.38 13.73
C GLU A 219 -10.57 6.87 13.45
N ILE A 220 -10.79 6.52 12.18
CA ILE A 220 -10.99 5.13 11.74
C ILE A 220 -9.64 4.55 11.30
N PRO A 221 -9.05 3.58 12.04
CA PRO A 221 -7.84 2.92 11.62
C PRO A 221 -8.10 2.00 10.41
N PRO A 222 -7.11 1.79 9.52
CA PRO A 222 -7.23 0.84 8.41
C PRO A 222 -7.32 -0.60 8.92
N LEU A 223 -8.12 -1.42 8.23
CA LEU A 223 -8.15 -2.87 8.43
C LEU A 223 -6.89 -3.54 7.84
N VAL A 224 -6.26 -2.92 6.83
CA VAL A 224 -5.05 -3.42 6.18
C VAL A 224 -3.80 -2.79 6.79
N ALA A 225 -3.19 -3.47 7.77
CA ALA A 225 -1.92 -3.04 8.34
C ALA A 225 -0.71 -3.42 7.47
N SER A 226 -0.77 -4.55 6.77
CA SER A 226 0.27 -5.03 5.84
C SER A 226 -0.31 -5.72 4.60
N GLN A 227 0.49 -5.83 3.53
CA GLN A 227 0.14 -6.59 2.33
C GLN A 227 -0.17 -8.07 2.63
N ASN A 228 0.52 -8.66 3.60
CA ASN A 228 0.28 -10.04 4.04
C ASN A 228 0.40 -10.08 5.58
N PRO A 229 -0.62 -10.55 6.31
CA PRO A 229 -1.81 -11.26 5.83
C PRO A 229 -3.02 -10.39 5.49
N ASN A 230 -3.05 -9.12 5.89
CA ASN A 230 -4.34 -8.40 5.97
C ASN A 230 -5.00 -8.17 4.62
N LEU A 231 -4.24 -7.85 3.56
CA LEU A 231 -4.84 -7.66 2.23
C LEU A 231 -5.49 -8.94 1.69
N ARG A 232 -4.86 -10.10 1.93
CA ARG A 232 -5.43 -11.42 1.60
C ARG A 232 -6.69 -11.72 2.40
N GLN A 233 -6.70 -11.35 3.69
CA GLN A 233 -7.87 -11.54 4.55
C GLN A 233 -9.03 -10.66 4.09
N LEU A 234 -8.75 -9.40 3.75
CA LEU A 234 -9.75 -8.48 3.20
C LEU A 234 -10.34 -9.04 1.91
N ASP A 235 -9.51 -9.54 0.98
CA ASP A 235 -9.98 -10.19 -0.24
C ASP A 235 -10.98 -11.35 0.03
N GLN A 236 -10.65 -12.23 0.97
CA GLN A 236 -11.53 -13.34 1.36
C GLN A 236 -12.86 -12.85 1.94
N VAL A 237 -12.82 -11.81 2.76
CA VAL A 237 -14.01 -11.16 3.33
C VAL A 237 -14.88 -10.55 2.22
N LEU A 238 -14.28 -9.83 1.28
CA LEU A 238 -15.01 -9.21 0.17
C LEU A 238 -15.62 -10.23 -0.80
N GLY A 239 -15.10 -11.45 -0.83
CA GLY A 239 -15.70 -12.58 -1.55
C GLY A 239 -16.98 -13.14 -0.92
N ASN A 240 -17.38 -12.71 0.29
CA ASN A 240 -18.53 -13.25 1.01
C ASN A 240 -19.47 -12.15 1.53
N ARG A 241 -20.74 -12.16 1.09
CA ARG A 241 -21.74 -11.12 1.44
C ARG A 241 -21.97 -10.97 2.95
N ASN A 242 -21.99 -12.06 3.70
CA ASN A 242 -22.21 -12.01 5.15
C ASN A 242 -20.98 -11.41 5.85
N ALA A 243 -19.79 -11.74 5.37
CA ALA A 243 -18.54 -11.17 5.90
C ALA A 243 -18.39 -9.68 5.56
N VAL A 244 -18.81 -9.25 4.36
CA VAL A 244 -18.92 -7.83 4.00
C VAL A 244 -19.86 -7.10 4.95
N SER A 245 -21.02 -7.69 5.26
CA SER A 245 -21.94 -7.11 6.25
C SER A 245 -21.30 -6.97 7.63
N ALA A 246 -20.46 -7.92 8.05
CA ALA A 246 -19.75 -7.86 9.32
C ALA A 246 -18.79 -6.67 9.41
N ILE A 247 -17.94 -6.44 8.39
CA ILE A 247 -17.03 -5.28 8.40
C ILE A 247 -17.79 -3.95 8.28
N ARG A 248 -18.91 -3.90 7.55
CA ARG A 248 -19.77 -2.71 7.46
C ARG A 248 -20.43 -2.36 8.80
N GLN A 249 -20.64 -3.35 9.67
CA GLN A 249 -21.12 -3.15 11.05
C GLN A 249 -19.99 -2.75 12.02
N GLY A 250 -18.76 -2.56 11.53
CA GLY A 250 -17.60 -2.21 12.35
C GLY A 250 -16.93 -3.38 13.05
N LEU A 251 -17.27 -4.63 12.70
CA LEU A 251 -16.61 -5.79 13.29
C LEU A 251 -15.14 -5.89 12.82
N PRO A 252 -14.21 -6.34 13.68
CA PRO A 252 -12.81 -6.50 13.30
C PRO A 252 -12.63 -7.45 12.11
N LEU A 253 -11.58 -7.21 11.30
CA LEU A 253 -11.27 -8.01 10.11
C LEU A 253 -11.19 -9.52 10.39
N GLY A 254 -10.64 -9.92 11.54
CA GLY A 254 -10.57 -11.33 11.94
C GLY A 254 -11.94 -11.97 12.15
N VAL A 255 -12.89 -11.24 12.74
CA VAL A 255 -14.25 -11.74 12.96
C VAL A 255 -14.99 -11.90 11.63
N ALA A 256 -14.87 -10.90 10.74
CA ALA A 256 -15.45 -11.00 9.40
C ALA A 256 -14.82 -12.13 8.58
N LEU A 257 -13.51 -12.37 8.75
CA LEU A 257 -12.82 -13.49 8.10
C LEU A 257 -13.37 -14.84 8.55
N ASP A 258 -13.65 -15.01 9.84
CA ASP A 258 -14.25 -16.23 10.37
C ASP A 258 -15.66 -16.45 9.77
N VAL A 259 -16.46 -15.38 9.61
CA VAL A 259 -17.74 -15.42 8.88
C VAL A 259 -17.53 -15.83 7.41
N ALA A 260 -16.48 -15.34 6.75
CA ALA A 260 -16.19 -15.67 5.35
C ALA A 260 -15.83 -17.14 5.15
N LYS A 261 -15.05 -17.72 6.07
CA LYS A 261 -14.65 -19.14 6.07
C LYS A 261 -15.82 -20.08 6.33
N GLY A 262 -16.78 -19.65 7.14
CA GLY A 262 -17.92 -20.44 7.58
C GLY A 262 -17.57 -21.49 8.64
N ASP A 263 -18.58 -21.89 9.41
CA ASP A 263 -18.43 -22.67 10.63
C ASP A 263 -17.66 -23.98 10.46
N SER A 264 -17.83 -24.67 9.33
CA SER A 264 -17.16 -25.96 9.07
C SER A 264 -15.64 -25.80 8.88
N ALA A 265 -15.21 -24.79 8.12
CA ALA A 265 -13.79 -24.54 7.89
C ALA A 265 -13.13 -23.99 9.16
N LYS A 266 -13.83 -23.09 9.87
CA LYS A 266 -13.38 -22.53 11.15
C LYS A 266 -13.23 -23.60 12.23
N LEU A 267 -14.24 -24.45 12.42
CA LEU A 267 -14.17 -25.58 13.35
C LEU A 267 -12.97 -26.50 13.05
N ARG A 268 -12.72 -26.81 11.77
CA ARG A 268 -11.56 -27.63 11.39
C ARG A 268 -10.23 -26.97 11.74
N GLU A 269 -10.08 -25.68 11.43
CA GLU A 269 -8.87 -24.92 11.72
C GLU A 269 -8.60 -24.87 13.24
N ASP A 270 -9.64 -24.56 14.03
CA ASP A 270 -9.55 -24.45 15.48
C ASP A 270 -9.20 -25.80 16.13
N LEU A 271 -9.80 -26.91 15.67
CA LEU A 271 -9.46 -28.24 16.16
C LEU A 271 -8.00 -28.65 15.83
N VAL A 272 -7.50 -28.28 14.65
CA VAL A 272 -6.10 -28.53 14.28
C VAL A 272 -5.14 -27.69 15.12
N ALA A 273 -5.46 -26.41 15.32
CA ALA A 273 -4.67 -25.50 16.14
C ALA A 273 -4.65 -25.94 17.61
N ALA A 274 -5.81 -26.29 18.17
CA ALA A 274 -5.95 -26.80 19.53
C ALA A 274 -5.13 -28.08 19.74
N ARG A 275 -5.20 -29.04 18.81
CA ARG A 275 -4.38 -30.26 18.86
C ARG A 275 -2.88 -29.93 18.93
N ARG A 276 -2.39 -29.02 18.08
CA ARG A 276 -0.98 -28.63 18.07
C ARG A 276 -0.58 -27.99 19.40
N LEU A 277 -1.34 -27.01 19.88
CA LEU A 277 -1.05 -26.31 21.13
C LEU A 277 -1.06 -27.26 22.32
N LEU A 278 -2.00 -28.20 22.39
CA LEU A 278 -2.04 -29.20 23.45
C LEU A 278 -0.87 -30.17 23.40
N GLN A 279 -0.41 -30.55 22.20
CA GLN A 279 0.80 -31.36 22.03
C GLN A 279 2.05 -30.62 22.53
N ASP A 280 2.18 -29.34 22.17
CA ASP A 280 3.30 -28.49 22.60
C ASP A 280 3.29 -28.30 24.12
N SER A 281 2.14 -27.95 24.71
CA SER A 281 1.96 -27.79 26.15
C SER A 281 2.26 -29.08 26.91
N ARG A 282 1.77 -30.23 26.42
CA ARG A 282 2.09 -31.55 27.01
C ARG A 282 3.59 -31.80 27.09
N GLY A 283 4.34 -31.40 26.06
CA GLY A 283 5.81 -31.53 26.04
C GLY A 283 6.53 -30.67 27.09
N LYS A 284 5.86 -29.67 27.66
CA LYS A 284 6.42 -28.76 28.68
C LYS A 284 6.01 -29.07 30.11
N VAL A 285 5.04 -29.97 30.32
CA VAL A 285 4.52 -30.30 31.67
C VAL A 285 5.64 -30.67 32.64
N LEU A 286 6.57 -31.55 32.24
CA LEU A 286 7.67 -32.01 33.11
C LEU A 286 8.63 -30.90 33.56
N THR A 287 8.78 -29.83 32.77
CA THR A 287 9.72 -28.75 33.04
C THR A 287 9.07 -27.45 33.49
N GLY A 288 7.76 -27.31 33.25
CA GLY A 288 7.01 -26.07 33.42
C GLY A 288 5.88 -26.12 34.45
N PHE A 289 5.56 -27.30 34.99
CA PHE A 289 4.59 -27.44 36.08
C PHE A 289 5.33 -27.71 37.39
N VAL A 290 5.20 -26.80 38.36
CA VAL A 290 5.86 -26.86 39.67
C VAL A 290 4.84 -27.01 40.81
N GLY A 291 3.57 -27.29 40.48
CA GLY A 291 2.48 -27.52 41.44
C GLY A 291 1.47 -26.38 41.53
N GLU A 292 1.46 -25.47 40.56
CA GLU A 292 0.54 -24.35 40.49
C GLU A 292 -0.90 -24.84 40.23
N ARG A 293 -1.81 -24.58 41.18
CA ARG A 293 -3.19 -25.12 41.13
C ARG A 293 -4.02 -24.53 39.99
N ASP A 294 -3.80 -23.27 39.65
CA ASP A 294 -4.44 -22.55 38.56
C ASP A 294 -4.14 -23.19 37.18
N LEU A 295 -2.90 -23.64 36.94
CA LEU A 295 -2.56 -24.35 35.71
C LEU A 295 -3.26 -25.70 35.60
N LEU A 296 -3.43 -26.41 36.72
CA LEU A 296 -4.17 -27.66 36.77
C LEU A 296 -5.68 -27.44 36.56
N GLU A 297 -6.25 -26.40 37.15
CA GLU A 297 -7.64 -25.99 36.94
C GLU A 297 -7.90 -25.65 35.47
N LEU A 298 -7.04 -24.83 34.85
CA LEU A 298 -7.14 -24.50 33.42
C LEU A 298 -7.05 -25.75 32.52
N ALA A 299 -6.19 -26.71 32.86
CA ALA A 299 -6.09 -27.97 32.11
C ALA A 299 -7.40 -28.79 32.21
N ASN A 300 -8.05 -28.80 33.37
CA ASN A 300 -9.34 -29.47 33.56
C ASN A 300 -10.47 -28.76 32.79
N GLU A 301 -10.50 -27.43 32.78
CA GLU A 301 -11.47 -26.67 31.98
C GLU A 301 -11.35 -26.98 30.48
N ILE A 302 -10.12 -27.06 29.97
CA ILE A 302 -9.85 -27.45 28.58
C ILE A 302 -10.33 -28.88 28.28
N LEU A 303 -10.15 -29.81 29.23
CA LEU A 303 -10.65 -31.19 29.10
C LEU A 303 -12.18 -31.21 28.98
N THR A 304 -12.88 -30.54 29.90
CA THR A 304 -14.35 -30.45 29.87
C THR A 304 -14.86 -29.83 28.58
N LEU A 305 -14.21 -28.77 28.09
CA LEU A 305 -14.58 -28.16 26.81
C LEU A 305 -14.38 -29.12 25.63
N SER A 306 -13.27 -29.87 25.63
CA SER A 306 -12.95 -30.84 24.59
C SER A 306 -13.97 -31.99 24.55
N GLU A 307 -14.41 -32.47 25.72
CA GLU A 307 -15.46 -33.49 25.84
C GLU A 307 -16.80 -32.98 25.29
N SER A 308 -17.20 -31.76 25.66
CA SER A 308 -18.42 -31.12 25.17
C SER A 308 -18.47 -31.04 23.63
N ILE A 309 -17.36 -30.60 23.01
CA ILE A 309 -17.25 -30.55 21.54
C ILE A 309 -17.46 -31.93 20.90
N VAL A 310 -16.85 -32.98 21.47
CA VAL A 310 -16.99 -34.36 20.98
C VAL A 310 -18.43 -34.85 21.13
N ASP A 311 -19.09 -34.54 22.25
CA ASP A 311 -20.47 -34.92 22.50
C ASP A 311 -21.44 -34.27 21.51
N ASP A 312 -21.27 -32.99 21.22
CA ASP A 312 -22.06 -32.27 20.21
C ASP A 312 -21.90 -32.88 18.80
N MET A 313 -20.65 -33.19 18.41
CA MET A 313 -20.37 -33.86 17.13
C MET A 313 -21.04 -35.25 17.05
N ASN A 314 -20.98 -36.02 18.14
CA ASN A 314 -21.62 -37.32 18.22
C ASN A 314 -23.16 -37.22 18.18
N ALA A 315 -23.73 -36.23 18.86
CA ALA A 315 -25.16 -35.97 18.84
C ALA A 315 -25.64 -35.62 17.42
N TYR A 316 -24.89 -34.81 16.68
CA TYR A 316 -25.16 -34.50 15.28
C TYR A 316 -25.14 -35.77 14.40
N LEU A 317 -24.12 -36.61 14.51
CA LEU A 317 -24.01 -37.87 13.76
C LEU A 317 -25.18 -38.83 14.07
N LYS A 318 -25.60 -38.92 15.34
CA LYS A 318 -26.77 -39.73 15.75
C LYS A 318 -28.06 -39.22 15.11
N ARG A 319 -28.28 -37.89 15.05
CA ARG A 319 -29.45 -37.27 14.39
C ARG A 319 -29.48 -37.53 12.89
N GLN A 320 -28.34 -37.38 12.21
CA GLN A 320 -28.18 -37.67 10.78
C GLN A 320 -28.51 -39.13 10.43
N ARG A 321 -28.03 -40.08 11.24
CA ARG A 321 -28.35 -41.52 11.07
C ARG A 321 -29.83 -41.82 11.27
N ARG A 322 -30.49 -41.17 12.22
CA ARG A 322 -31.95 -41.32 12.44
C ARG A 322 -32.76 -40.76 11.27
N SER A 323 -32.39 -39.58 10.76
CA SER A 323 -33.07 -38.96 9.61
C SER A 323 -32.99 -39.83 8.35
N LYS A 324 -31.81 -40.37 8.02
CA LYS A 324 -31.63 -41.31 6.90
C LYS A 324 -32.42 -42.61 7.02
N ARG A 325 -32.71 -43.06 8.25
CA ARG A 325 -33.53 -44.25 8.52
C ARG A 325 -35.02 -44.02 8.39
N LEU A 326 -35.48 -42.77 8.46
CA LEU A 326 -36.89 -42.38 8.32
C LEU A 326 -37.24 -41.98 6.88
N ALA A 327 -36.23 -41.71 6.05
CA ALA A 327 -36.38 -41.34 4.64
C ALA A 327 -36.28 -42.54 3.67
N ASN A 328 -35.94 -43.73 4.19
CA ASN A 328 -35.96 -45.02 3.49
C ASN A 328 -37.10 -45.87 4.03
#